data_AF-A0A522CLW5-F1
#
_entry.id   AF-A0A522CLW5-F1
#
_cell.length_a   1.000
_cell.length_b   1.000
_cell.length_c   1.000
_cell.angle_alpha   90.00
_cell.angle_beta   90.00
_cell.angle_gamma   90.00
#
_symmetry.space_group_name_H-M   'P 1'
#
loop_
_entity.id
_entity.type
_entity.pdbx_description
1 polymer ?
#
loop_
_entity_poly.entity_id
_entity_poly.type
_entity_poly.pdbx_seq_one_letter_code
_entity_poly.pdbx_strand_id
1 'polypeptide(L)'
;MRHSLLFAATLSLALAAGAATAAEPARQGGVAAAFGNTVKALYPDGRYQWLWFNADGSWEAFGRRGKWSSGKWAQKGAGQVCLKQSKPIPIPLNYCTAFPASGGVGAVWTSKSMEGEPIKVTVVKGIQRPTPAAAAR
;
A
#
# COMPACT_ATOMS: atom_id res chain seq x y z
N MET A 1 -67.40 -6.70 -44.19
CA MET A 1 -66.51 -7.68 -43.52
C MET A 1 -65.10 -7.11 -43.54
N ARG A 2 -64.41 -7.22 -42.40
CA ARG A 2 -63.12 -6.59 -42.03
C ARG A 2 -61.95 -7.28 -42.74
N HIS A 3 -60.95 -6.54 -43.21
CA HIS A 3 -59.51 -6.92 -43.26
C HIS A 3 -58.69 -5.59 -43.27
N SER A 4 -58.29 -5.06 -42.11
CA SER A 4 -56.93 -5.18 -41.51
C SER A 4 -55.84 -4.59 -42.42
N LEU A 5 -55.39 -3.34 -42.20
CA LEU A 5 -54.15 -2.95 -41.48
C LEU A 5 -52.96 -3.90 -41.82
N LEU A 6 -51.82 -3.40 -42.29
CA LEU A 6 -50.77 -2.84 -41.42
C LEU A 6 -49.73 -2.05 -42.24
N PHE A 7 -49.48 -0.81 -41.83
CA PHE A 7 -48.31 -0.01 -42.19
C PHE A 7 -47.07 -0.61 -41.50
N ALA A 8 -46.07 -1.03 -42.27
CA ALA A 8 -44.77 -1.42 -41.72
C ALA A 8 -43.88 -0.17 -41.59
N ALA A 9 -43.79 0.39 -40.38
CA ALA A 9 -42.85 1.45 -40.05
C ALA A 9 -41.52 0.81 -39.61
N THR A 10 -40.48 0.93 -40.44
CA THR A 10 -39.11 0.51 -40.13
C THR A 10 -38.46 1.53 -39.18
N LEU A 11 -38.32 1.16 -37.91
CA LEU A 11 -37.62 1.94 -36.89
C LEU A 11 -36.11 1.70 -37.00
N SER A 12 -35.36 2.69 -37.49
CA SER A 12 -33.90 2.64 -37.52
C SER A 12 -33.33 3.05 -36.15
N LEU A 13 -32.72 2.10 -35.44
CA LEU A 13 -32.02 2.33 -34.17
C LEU A 13 -30.61 2.87 -34.45
N ALA A 14 -30.37 4.15 -34.20
CA ALA A 14 -29.04 4.74 -34.24
C ALA A 14 -28.26 4.37 -32.96
N LEU A 15 -27.24 3.52 -33.08
CA LEU A 15 -26.28 3.26 -32.00
C LEU A 15 -25.34 4.45 -31.85
N ALA A 16 -25.49 5.22 -30.76
CA ALA A 16 -24.50 6.18 -30.32
C ALA A 16 -23.32 5.44 -29.66
N ALA A 17 -22.17 5.39 -30.34
CA ALA A 17 -20.92 4.89 -29.79
C ALA A 17 -20.39 5.90 -28.75
N GLY A 18 -20.62 5.63 -27.47
CA GLY A 18 -20.00 6.36 -26.37
C GLY A 18 -18.50 6.07 -26.31
N ALA A 19 -17.67 7.10 -26.48
CA ALA A 19 -16.24 7.03 -26.23
C ALA A 19 -16.00 6.78 -24.74
N ALA A 20 -15.71 5.54 -24.37
CA ALA A 20 -15.22 5.20 -23.03
C ALA A 20 -13.78 5.73 -22.92
N THR A 21 -13.60 6.80 -22.16
CA THR A 21 -12.27 7.21 -21.72
C THR A 21 -11.74 6.11 -20.80
N ALA A 22 -10.80 5.30 -21.30
CA ALA A 22 -10.04 4.39 -20.47
C ALA A 22 -9.25 5.24 -19.48
N ALA A 23 -9.75 5.35 -18.24
CA ALA A 23 -8.99 5.93 -17.16
C ALA A 23 -7.71 5.10 -16.99
N GLU A 24 -6.57 5.69 -17.34
CA GLU A 24 -5.26 5.09 -17.09
C GLU A 24 -5.19 4.80 -15.58
N PRO A 25 -4.90 3.55 -15.15
CA PRO A 25 -4.84 3.25 -13.73
C PRO A 25 -3.78 4.17 -13.13
N ALA A 26 -4.20 5.08 -12.25
CA ALA A 26 -3.30 6.00 -11.58
C ALA A 26 -2.11 5.20 -11.06
N ARG A 27 -0.89 5.49 -11.58
CA ARG A 27 0.34 4.89 -11.06
C ARG A 27 0.27 5.03 -9.55
N GLN A 28 0.13 3.91 -8.84
CA GLN A 28 0.03 3.90 -7.39
C GLN A 28 1.36 4.40 -6.83
N GLY A 29 1.46 5.71 -6.60
CA GLY A 29 2.62 6.36 -6.01
C GLY A 29 2.53 6.35 -4.49
N GLY A 30 3.67 6.56 -3.83
CA GLY A 30 3.75 6.58 -2.37
C GLY A 30 3.42 5.22 -1.75
N VAL A 31 2.69 5.22 -0.63
CA VAL A 31 2.48 4.01 0.20
C VAL A 31 1.78 2.89 -0.59
N ALA A 32 0.87 3.24 -1.49
CA ALA A 32 0.12 2.27 -2.29
C ALA A 32 1.02 1.40 -3.18
N ALA A 33 2.17 1.93 -3.61
CA ALA A 33 3.17 1.20 -4.38
C ALA A 33 3.75 -0.02 -3.62
N ALA A 34 3.67 -0.01 -2.29
CA ALA A 34 4.19 -1.07 -1.42
C ALA A 34 3.15 -2.14 -1.07
N PHE A 35 1.89 -2.01 -1.48
CA PHE A 35 0.87 -3.03 -1.21
C PHE A 35 1.26 -4.37 -1.84
N GLY A 36 1.02 -5.46 -1.11
CA GLY A 36 1.43 -6.82 -1.51
C GLY A 36 2.94 -7.09 -1.47
N ASN A 37 3.75 -6.10 -1.04
CA ASN A 37 5.20 -6.17 -0.95
C ASN A 37 5.66 -5.98 0.50
N THR A 38 6.95 -6.19 0.75
CA THR A 38 7.53 -6.05 2.09
C THR A 38 8.45 -4.86 2.17
N VAL A 39 8.19 -3.96 3.13
CA VAL A 39 9.09 -2.86 3.47
C VAL A 39 10.06 -3.36 4.54
N LYS A 40 11.35 -3.45 4.22
CA LYS A 40 12.40 -3.87 5.15
C LYS A 40 13.23 -2.67 5.58
N ALA A 41 13.34 -2.43 6.88
CA ALA A 41 14.27 -1.45 7.44
C ALA A 41 15.46 -2.17 8.08
N LEU A 42 16.65 -1.98 7.53
CA LEU A 42 17.91 -2.42 8.10
C LEU A 42 18.39 -1.41 9.15
N TYR A 43 18.59 -1.88 10.37
CA TYR A 43 19.11 -1.11 11.48
C TYR A 43 20.64 -1.20 11.56
N PRO A 44 21.30 -0.28 12.31
CA PRO A 44 22.76 -0.31 12.49
C PRO A 44 23.29 -1.61 13.13
N ASP A 45 22.44 -2.30 13.89
CA ASP A 45 22.75 -3.61 14.49
C ASP A 45 22.70 -4.79 13.49
N GLY A 46 22.46 -4.52 12.21
CA GLY A 46 22.38 -5.52 11.16
C GLY A 46 21.05 -6.28 11.10
N ARG A 47 20.10 -6.00 12.01
CA ARG A 47 18.79 -6.66 12.03
C ARG A 47 17.77 -5.89 11.24
N TYR A 48 16.75 -6.60 10.78
CA TYR A 48 15.64 -6.01 10.03
C TYR A 48 14.43 -5.78 10.90
N GLN A 49 13.69 -4.72 10.60
CA GLN A 49 12.24 -4.68 10.79
C GLN A 49 11.56 -4.94 9.45
N TRP A 50 10.44 -5.65 9.48
CA TRP A 50 9.58 -5.89 8.33
C TRP A 50 8.25 -5.19 8.57
N LEU A 51 7.73 -4.52 7.56
CA LEU A 51 6.48 -3.77 7.60
C LEU A 51 5.67 -4.06 6.33
N TRP A 52 4.37 -4.26 6.50
CA TRP A 52 3.43 -4.52 5.42
C TRP A 52 2.28 -3.53 5.52
N PHE A 53 2.05 -2.78 4.44
CA PHE A 53 0.93 -1.86 4.32
C PHE A 53 -0.23 -2.53 3.60
N ASN A 54 -1.44 -2.34 4.13
CA ASN A 54 -2.68 -2.82 3.53
C ASN A 54 -3.51 -1.64 2.99
N ALA A 55 -4.24 -1.88 1.91
CA ALA A 55 -5.09 -0.86 1.26
C ALA A 55 -6.23 -0.33 2.15
N ASP A 56 -6.63 -1.09 3.18
CA ASP A 56 -7.66 -0.71 4.16
C ASP A 56 -7.16 0.28 5.24
N GLY A 57 -5.95 0.82 5.07
CA GLY A 57 -5.33 1.72 6.01
C GLY A 57 -4.69 1.03 7.22
N SER A 58 -4.63 -0.31 7.25
CA SER A 58 -3.92 -1.05 8.30
C SER A 58 -2.47 -1.36 7.92
N TRP A 59 -1.64 -1.59 8.93
CA TRP A 59 -0.30 -2.13 8.74
C TRP A 59 -0.01 -3.23 9.77
N GLU A 60 0.87 -4.15 9.39
CA GLU A 60 1.49 -5.14 10.27
C GLU A 60 3.00 -4.97 10.24
N ALA A 61 3.68 -5.27 11.34
CA ALA A 61 5.14 -5.29 11.37
C ALA A 61 5.68 -6.40 12.27
N PHE A 62 6.84 -6.90 11.90
CA PHE A 62 7.69 -7.72 12.75
C PHE A 62 8.94 -6.91 13.08
N GLY A 63 9.11 -6.57 14.36
CA GLY A 63 10.22 -5.76 14.81
C GLY A 63 11.53 -6.55 14.87
N ARG A 64 12.65 -5.82 14.83
CA ARG A 64 14.01 -6.37 14.97
C ARG A 64 14.26 -7.20 16.23
N ARG A 65 13.39 -7.09 17.24
CA ARG A 65 13.42 -7.83 18.52
C ARG A 65 12.44 -9.01 18.56
N GLY A 66 11.98 -9.48 17.41
CA GLY A 66 11.14 -10.67 17.32
C GLY A 66 9.68 -10.48 17.76
N LYS A 67 9.16 -9.25 17.74
CA LYS A 67 7.80 -8.94 18.21
C LYS A 67 6.90 -8.45 17.09
N TRP A 68 5.68 -8.96 17.06
CA TRP A 68 4.61 -8.49 16.18
C TRP A 68 3.99 -7.21 16.71
N SER A 69 3.62 -6.33 15.79
CA SER A 69 2.85 -5.11 16.05
C SER A 69 1.95 -4.81 14.86
N SER A 70 0.88 -4.05 15.09
CA SER A 70 0.00 -3.60 14.02
C SER A 70 -0.71 -2.31 14.39
N GLY A 71 -1.29 -1.65 13.39
CA GLY A 71 -1.96 -0.38 13.59
C GLY A 71 -2.57 0.20 12.32
N LYS A 72 -2.69 1.52 12.30
CA LYS A 72 -3.21 2.30 11.16
C LYS A 72 -2.13 3.17 10.55
N TRP A 73 -2.19 3.36 9.24
CA TRP A 73 -1.34 4.29 8.52
C TRP A 73 -2.19 5.37 7.83
N ALA A 74 -1.59 6.53 7.61
CA ALA A 74 -2.13 7.60 6.78
C ALA A 74 -1.01 8.25 5.99
N GLN A 75 -1.24 8.46 4.70
CA GLN A 75 -0.32 9.21 3.86
C GLN A 75 -0.58 10.72 4.01
N LYS A 76 0.48 11.50 4.15
CA LYS A 76 0.46 12.97 4.20
C LYS A 76 1.23 13.51 3.00
N GLY A 77 0.51 14.10 2.04
CA GLY A 77 1.09 14.55 0.78
C GLY A 77 1.74 13.40 -0.02
N ALA A 78 2.71 13.74 -0.88
CA ALA A 78 3.37 12.76 -1.74
C ALA A 78 4.58 12.05 -1.10
N GLY A 79 5.03 12.48 0.08
CA GLY A 79 6.36 12.15 0.60
C GLY A 79 6.42 11.65 2.03
N GLN A 80 5.29 11.50 2.73
CA GLN A 80 5.28 11.15 4.15
C GLN A 80 4.17 10.14 4.48
N VAL A 81 4.50 9.19 5.36
CA VAL A 81 3.54 8.26 5.96
C VAL A 81 3.56 8.42 7.48
N CYS A 82 2.38 8.42 8.09
CA CYS A 82 2.22 8.43 9.54
C CYS A 82 1.67 7.08 10.01
N LEU A 83 2.31 6.48 11.02
CA LEU A 83 1.92 5.22 11.62
C LEU A 83 1.40 5.45 13.04
N LYS A 84 0.27 4.84 13.36
CA LYS A 84 -0.30 4.79 14.71
C LYS A 84 -0.42 3.33 15.13
N GLN A 85 0.32 2.91 16.16
CA GLN A 85 0.25 1.55 16.68
C GLN A 85 -1.04 1.33 17.47
N SER A 86 -1.66 0.18 17.26
CA SER A 86 -2.85 -0.29 18.00
C SER A 86 -2.61 -1.60 18.75
N LYS A 87 -1.69 -2.45 18.27
CA LYS A 87 -1.31 -3.72 18.91
C LYS A 87 0.22 -3.84 19.04
N PRO A 88 0.74 -4.53 20.06
CA PRO A 88 0.00 -5.21 21.15
C PRO A 88 -0.62 -4.25 22.16
N ILE A 89 -0.05 -3.05 22.30
CA ILE A 89 -0.57 -1.96 23.14
C ILE A 89 -0.65 -0.70 22.28
N PRO A 90 -1.76 0.06 22.30
CA PRO A 90 -1.86 1.34 21.63
C PRO A 90 -0.82 2.32 22.16
N ILE A 91 -0.12 3.02 21.25
CA ILE A 91 0.83 4.09 21.61
C ILE A 91 0.15 5.43 21.29
N PRO A 92 0.10 6.40 22.23
CA PRO A 92 -0.56 7.69 22.02
C PRO A 92 0.30 8.67 21.19
N LEU A 93 1.05 8.17 20.20
CA LEU A 93 1.92 8.95 19.32
C LEU A 93 1.70 8.53 17.87
N ASN A 94 1.80 9.50 16.96
CA ASN A 94 1.89 9.23 15.52
C ASN A 94 3.35 9.35 15.10
N TYR A 95 3.91 8.26 14.59
CA TYR A 95 5.25 8.28 14.02
C TYR A 95 5.15 8.59 12.53
N CYS A 96 5.53 9.81 12.13
CA CYS A 96 5.50 10.26 10.75
C CYS A 96 6.91 10.29 10.15
N THR A 97 7.08 9.66 9.00
CA THR A 97 8.38 9.48 8.36
C THR A 97 8.30 9.60 6.84
N ALA A 98 9.43 9.89 6.22
CA ALA A 98 9.53 10.01 4.77
C ALA A 98 9.18 8.67 4.09
N PHE A 99 8.32 8.75 3.08
CA PHE A 99 7.99 7.64 2.19
C PHE A 99 8.02 8.16 0.76
N PRO A 100 9.02 7.78 -0.05
CA PRO A 100 9.21 8.36 -1.37
C PRO A 100 8.03 8.03 -2.30
N ALA A 101 7.73 8.94 -3.23
CA ALA A 101 6.71 8.71 -4.25
C ALA A 101 6.96 7.43 -5.07
N SER A 102 8.23 7.05 -5.24
CA SER A 102 8.68 5.83 -5.90
C SER A 102 8.72 4.59 -4.99
N GLY A 103 8.07 4.60 -3.83
CA GLY A 103 8.19 3.59 -2.76
C GLY A 103 7.65 2.18 -3.06
N GLY A 104 7.63 1.77 -4.33
CA GLY A 104 7.33 0.41 -4.77
C GLY A 104 8.56 -0.49 -4.77
N VAL A 105 8.42 -1.70 -5.33
CA VAL A 105 9.49 -2.71 -5.38
C VAL A 105 10.79 -2.14 -5.96
N GLY A 106 11.91 -2.41 -5.27
CA GLY A 106 13.23 -1.93 -5.63
C GLY A 106 13.57 -0.55 -5.07
N ALA A 107 12.61 0.17 -4.50
CA ALA A 107 12.87 1.44 -3.84
C ALA A 107 13.82 1.26 -2.65
N VAL A 108 14.78 2.17 -2.53
CA VAL A 108 15.76 2.22 -1.43
C VAL A 108 15.90 3.67 -0.98
N TRP A 109 15.86 3.91 0.33
CA TRP A 109 16.09 5.23 0.90
C TRP A 109 16.60 5.15 2.34
N THR A 110 17.14 6.25 2.84
CA THR A 110 17.51 6.41 4.25
C THR A 110 16.35 7.05 5.02
N SER A 111 16.10 6.57 6.23
CA SER A 111 15.11 7.11 7.14
C SER A 111 15.64 7.10 8.59
N LYS A 112 14.82 7.53 9.56
CA LYS A 112 15.11 7.48 10.99
C LYS A 112 14.04 6.68 11.72
N SER A 113 14.41 5.76 12.60
CA SER A 113 13.45 5.03 13.44
C SER A 113 12.70 5.96 14.40
N MET A 114 11.72 5.42 15.15
CA MET A 114 11.03 6.18 16.19
C MET A 114 11.98 6.66 17.30
N GLU A 115 13.06 5.92 17.54
CA GLU A 115 14.14 6.27 18.47
C GLU A 115 15.20 7.21 17.86
N GLY A 116 15.05 7.57 16.58
CA GLY A 116 15.97 8.47 15.88
C GLY A 116 17.18 7.79 15.23
N GLU A 117 17.30 6.46 15.31
CA GLU A 117 18.40 5.71 14.70
C GLU A 117 18.31 5.77 13.16
N PRO A 118 19.43 5.97 12.44
CA PRO A 118 19.41 5.91 10.98
C PRO A 118 19.13 4.47 10.52
N ILE A 119 18.20 4.33 9.58
CA ILE A 119 17.82 3.04 8.99
C ILE A 119 17.88 3.11 7.47
N LYS A 120 18.26 2.00 6.83
CA LYS A 120 18.16 1.83 5.37
C LYS A 120 16.90 1.05 5.05
N VAL A 121 15.98 1.68 4.33
CA VAL A 121 14.71 1.06 3.94
C VAL A 121 14.80 0.51 2.52
N THR A 122 14.21 -0.65 2.29
CA THR A 122 14.09 -1.27 0.97
C THR A 122 12.74 -1.91 0.81
N VAL A 123 12.12 -1.78 -0.36
CA VAL A 123 10.88 -2.50 -0.69
C VAL A 123 11.21 -3.70 -1.56
N VAL A 124 10.91 -4.88 -1.05
CA VAL A 124 11.17 -6.15 -1.73
C VAL A 124 9.87 -6.76 -2.23
N LYS A 125 9.95 -7.45 -3.37
CA LYS A 125 8.80 -8.07 -4.01
C LYS A 125 8.16 -9.13 -3.11
N GLY A 126 6.83 -9.09 -3.00
CA GLY A 126 6.03 -10.08 -2.29
C GLY A 126 6.04 -9.94 -0.77
N ILE A 127 5.19 -10.74 -0.11
CA ILE A 127 5.11 -10.84 1.35
C ILE A 127 6.19 -11.82 1.83
N GLN A 128 7.33 -11.30 2.25
CA GLN A 128 8.36 -12.05 2.96
C GLN A 128 8.00 -12.07 4.44
N ARG A 129 8.01 -13.23 5.08
CA ARG A 129 7.87 -13.35 6.54
C ARG A 129 9.25 -13.65 7.16
N PRO A 130 9.52 -13.21 8.40
CA PRO A 130 10.73 -13.60 9.11
C PRO A 130 10.80 -15.12 9.21
N THR A 131 11.94 -15.72 8.85
CA THR A 131 12.18 -17.14 9.12
C THR A 131 12.31 -17.38 10.63
N PRO A 132 12.01 -18.59 11.12
CA PRO A 132 12.17 -18.93 12.54
C PRO A 132 13.57 -18.59 13.10
N ALA A 133 14.62 -18.77 12.30
CA ALA A 133 15.99 -18.42 12.66
C ALA A 133 16.24 -16.92 12.87
N ALA A 134 15.49 -16.05 12.18
CA ALA A 134 15.56 -14.60 12.35
C ALA A 134 14.75 -14.10 13.56
N ALA A 135 13.83 -14.92 14.09
CA ALA A 135 13.02 -14.61 15.27
C ALA A 135 13.70 -15.00 16.60
N ALA A 136 14.76 -15.82 16.54
CA ALA A 136 15.46 -16.40 17.69
C ALA A 136 16.80 -15.72 18.05
N ARG A 137 17.18 -14.64 17.37
CA ARG A 137 18.40 -13.84 17.60
C ARG A 137 18.05 -12.43 18.05
#